data_AF-A0A964GJG2-F1
#
_entry.id   AF-A0A964GJG2-F1
#
_cell.length_a   1.000
_cell.length_b   1.000
_cell.length_c   1.000
_cell.angle_alpha   90.00
_cell.angle_beta   90.00
_cell.angle_gamma   90.00
#
_symmetry.space_group_name_H-M   'P 1'
#
loop_
_entity.id
_entity.type
_entity.pdbx_description
1 polymer ?
#
loop_
_entity_poly.entity_id
_entity_poly.type
_entity_poly.pdbx_seq_one_letter_code
_entity_poly.pdbx_strand_id
1 'polypeptide(L)' 'MTPAPLLQFTSVRTRVEGGKTLIGIKHTAKTSAGLPVSTTWVEMPPEDVERLIKTLQDTLAELGR' A
#
# COMPACT_ATOMS: atom_id res chain seq x y z
N MET A 1 -2.84 24.46 10.34
CA MET A 1 -2.35 23.17 9.79
C MET A 1 -3.56 22.34 9.39
N THR A 2 -3.60 21.81 8.18
CA THR A 2 -4.62 20.82 7.79
C THR A 2 -4.22 19.46 8.36
N PRO A 3 -5.09 18.75 9.09
CA PRO A 3 -4.76 17.45 9.65
C PRO A 3 -4.39 16.46 8.54
N ALA A 4 -3.37 15.64 8.77
CA ALA A 4 -2.99 14.58 7.85
C ALA A 4 -4.17 13.58 7.72
N PRO A 5 -4.47 13.09 6.51
CA PRO A 5 -5.44 12.02 6.33
C PRO A 5 -5.07 10.78 7.16
N LEU A 6 -6.06 10.19 7.83
CA LEU A 6 -5.88 8.96 8.60
C LEU A 6 -6.13 7.75 7.70
N LEU A 7 -5.14 6.88 7.59
CA LEU A 7 -5.29 5.59 6.92
C LEU A 7 -6.46 4.82 7.53
N GLN A 8 -7.34 4.31 6.68
CA GLN A 8 -8.45 3.46 7.09
C GLN A 8 -8.10 2.00 6.84
N PHE A 9 -7.73 1.69 5.60
CA PHE A 9 -7.33 0.34 5.21
C PHE A 9 -6.47 0.37 3.95
N THR A 10 -5.76 -0.72 3.73
CA THR A 10 -4.99 -0.99 2.52
C THR A 10 -5.65 -2.15 1.78
N SER A 11 -5.89 -1.98 0.49
CA SER A 11 -6.40 -3.02 -0.39
C SER A 11 -5.26 -3.61 -1.21
N VAL A 12 -5.32 -4.93 -1.42
CA VAL A 12 -4.42 -5.67 -2.30
C VAL A 12 -5.25 -6.36 -3.38
N ARG A 13 -4.75 -6.36 -4.61
CA ARG A 13 -5.37 -7.09 -5.73
C ARG A 13 -4.30 -7.75 -6.60
N THR A 14 -4.72 -8.76 -7.35
CA THR A 14 -3.94 -9.31 -8.46
C THR A 14 -4.57 -8.87 -9.77
N ARG A 15 -3.74 -8.46 -10.74
CA ARG A 15 -4.15 -8.07 -12.08
C ARG A 15 -3.26 -8.75 -13.11
N VAL A 16 -3.82 -9.11 -14.27
CA VAL A 16 -3.03 -9.57 -15.43
C VAL A 16 -3.08 -8.48 -16.49
N GLU A 17 -1.93 -8.00 -16.93
CA GLU A 17 -1.80 -6.99 -17.99
C GLU A 17 -0.66 -7.37 -18.94
N GLY A 18 -0.97 -7.48 -20.24
CA GLY A 18 0.02 -7.90 -21.23
C GLY A 18 0.63 -9.28 -20.98
N GLY A 19 -0.12 -10.21 -20.37
CA GLY A 19 0.36 -11.55 -19.99
C GLY A 19 1.24 -11.58 -18.74
N LYS A 20 1.48 -10.44 -18.09
CA LYS A 20 2.23 -10.36 -16.84
C LYS A 20 1.28 -10.23 -15.66
N THR A 21 1.55 -10.99 -14.60
CA THR A 21 0.88 -10.85 -13.32
C THR A 21 1.45 -9.66 -12.58
N LEU A 22 0.59 -8.79 -12.08
CA LEU A 22 0.90 -7.65 -11.24
C LEU A 22 0.11 -7.75 -9.94
N ILE A 23 0.70 -7.23 -8.87
CA ILE A 23 0.09 -7.10 -7.55
C ILE A 23 -0.10 -5.60 -7.30
N GLY A 24 -1.36 -5.20 -7.18
CA GLY A 24 -1.75 -3.82 -6.93
C GLY A 24 -1.97 -3.57 -5.44
N ILE A 25 -1.44 -2.46 -4.93
CA ILE A 25 -1.69 -1.97 -3.57
C ILE A 25 -2.34 -0.58 -3.65
N LYS A 26 -3.36 -0.34 -2.81
CA LYS A 26 -4.02 0.96 -2.70
C LYS A 26 -4.34 1.31 -1.25
N HIS A 27 -4.01 2.53 -0.85
CA HIS A 27 -4.41 3.06 0.45
C HIS A 27 -5.72 3.84 0.33
N THR A 28 -6.62 3.59 1.28
CA THR A 28 -7.81 4.41 1.49
C THR A 28 -7.68 5.08 2.84
N ALA A 29 -7.71 6.41 2.83
CA ALA A 29 -7.64 7.26 4.01
C ALA A 29 -8.92 8.10 4.14
N LYS A 30 -9.11 8.75 5.28
CA LYS A 30 -10.11 9.81 5.46
C LYS A 30 -9.45 11.08 5.92
N THR A 31 -9.90 12.21 5.38
CA THR A 31 -9.60 13.53 5.94
C THR A 31 -10.18 13.66 7.35
N SER A 32 -9.76 14.68 8.10
CA SER A 32 -10.37 15.03 9.39
C SER A 32 -11.86 15.37 9.29
N ALA A 33 -12.35 15.76 8.12
CA ALA A 33 -13.76 16.01 7.85
C ALA A 33 -14.54 14.72 7.49
N GLY A 34 -13.91 13.55 7.58
CA GLY A 34 -14.54 12.25 7.29
C GLY A 34 -14.62 11.92 5.79
N LEU A 35 -14.18 12.82 4.91
CA LEU A 35 -14.21 12.61 3.46
C LEU A 35 -13.16 11.57 3.05
N PRO A 36 -13.53 10.58 2.20
CA PRO A 36 -12.60 9.56 1.74
C PRO A 36 -11.56 10.15 0.78
N VAL A 37 -10.31 9.71 0.96
CA VAL A 37 -9.19 9.97 0.06
C VAL A 37 -8.66 8.61 -0.36
N SER A 38 -8.81 8.25 -1.63
CA SER A 38 -8.21 7.03 -2.19
C SER A 38 -6.98 7.41 -2.98
N THR A 39 -5.87 6.71 -2.74
CA THR A 39 -4.70 6.82 -3.62
C THR A 39 -4.95 6.10 -4.93
N THR A 40 -4.11 6.36 -5.92
CA THR A 40 -4.04 5.50 -7.10
C THR A 40 -3.51 4.12 -6.71
N TRP A 41 -3.82 3.11 -7.54
CA TRP A 41 -3.19 1.81 -7.43
C TRP A 41 -1.71 1.92 -7.77
N VAL A 42 -0.86 1.32 -6.94
CA VAL A 42 0.54 1.06 -7.25
C VAL A 42 0.63 -0.40 -7.66
N GLU A 43 0.90 -0.64 -8.94
CA GLU A 43 1.02 -1.98 -9.52
C GLU A 43 2.50 -2.38 -9.54
N MET A 44 2.81 -3.55 -8.98
CA MET A 44 4.17 -4.08 -8.89
C MET A 44 4.22 -5.50 -9.43
N PRO A 45 5.33 -5.92 -10.06
CA PRO A 45 5.54 -7.32 -10.36
C PRO A 45 5.79 -8.13 -9.07
N PRO A 46 5.55 -9.45 -9.06
CA PRO A 46 5.66 -10.27 -7.85
C PRO A 46 7.02 -10.17 -7.15
N GLU A 47 8.11 -10.12 -7.92
CA GLU A 47 9.47 -10.02 -7.39
C GLU A 47 9.74 -8.71 -6.63
N ASP A 48 9.08 -7.61 -7.02
CA ASP A 48 9.15 -6.33 -6.29
C ASP A 48 8.36 -6.41 -4.99
N VAL A 49 7.22 -7.11 -4.99
CA VAL A 49 6.42 -7.31 -3.77
C VAL A 49 7.16 -8.19 -2.76
N GLU A 50 7.85 -9.24 -3.20
CA GLU A 50 8.69 -10.06 -2.31
C GLU A 50 9.79 -9.22 -1.65
N ARG A 51 10.47 -8.36 -2.42
CA ARG A 51 11.46 -7.41 -1.89
C ARG A 51 10.82 -6.45 -0.89
N LEU A 52 9.67 -5.88 -1.21
CA LEU A 52 8.94 -4.97 -0.32
C LEU A 52 8.56 -5.65 0.99
N ILE A 53 8.03 -6.88 0.94
CA ILE A 53 7.68 -7.65 2.14
C ILE A 53 8.90 -7.83 3.03
N LYS A 54 10.05 -8.19 2.45
CA LYS A 54 11.29 -8.35 3.21
C LYS A 54 11.71 -7.04 3.87
N THR A 55 11.73 -5.93 3.14
CA THR A 55 12.07 -4.61 3.71
C THR A 55 11.14 -4.22 4.85
N LEU A 56 9.84 -4.49 4.73
CA LEU A 56 8.86 -4.22 5.79
C LEU A 56 9.12 -5.09 7.02
N GLN A 57 9.41 -6.38 6.84
CA GLN A 57 9.76 -7.29 7.93
C GLN A 57 11.02 -6.82 8.67
N ASP A 58 12.07 -6.47 7.93
CA ASP A 58 13.33 -5.99 8.48
C ASP A 58 13.11 -4.67 9.26
N THR A 59 12.35 -3.73 8.69
CA THR A 59 12.00 -2.45 9.36
C THR A 59 11.21 -2.67 10.66
N LEU A 60 10.24 -3.60 10.65
CA LEU A 60 9.46 -3.92 11.85
C LEU A 60 10.32 -4.58 12.93
N ALA A 61 11.27 -5.43 12.54
CA ALA A 61 12.21 -6.04 13.48
C ALA A 61 13.11 -5.00 14.15
N GLU A 62 13.51 -3.95 13.42
CA GLU A 62 14.29 -2.83 13.96
C GLU A 62 13.48 -1.97 14.95
N LEU A 63 12.20 -1.73 14.69
CA LEU A 63 11.33 -0.95 15.59
C LEU A 63 10.98 -1.68 16.90
N GLY A 64 11.05 -3.01 16.91
CA GLY A 64 10.82 -3.83 18.11
C GLY A 64 12.03 -3.96 19.04
N ARG A 65 13.14 -3.29 18.71
CA ARG A 65 14.41 -3.31 19.45
C ARG A 65 14.63 -1.98 20.18
#